data_AF-A0A835YLG6-F1
#
_entry.id   AF-A0A835YLG6-F1
#
_cell.length_a   1.000
_cell.length_b   1.000
_cell.length_c   1.000
_cell.angle_alpha   90.00
_cell.angle_beta   90.00
_cell.angle_gamma   90.00
#
_symmetry.space_group_name_H-M   'P 1'
#
loop_
_entity.id
_entity.type
_entity.pdbx_description
1 polymer ?
#
loop_
_entity_poly.entity_id
_entity_poly.type
_entity_poly.pdbx_seq_one_letter_code
_entity_poly.pdbx_strand_id
1 'polypeptide(L)' 'PAHFQCPVALDWLVNPVITPSGITYSQAELELWVRENGTDPVARSHLAMSEVIPNLAIATAVHYHR' A
#
# COMPACT_ATOMS: atom_id res chain seq x y z
N PRO A 1 -10.12 10.20 -5.84
CA PRO A 1 -9.73 11.16 -4.78
C PRO A 1 -8.30 10.91 -4.30
N ALA A 2 -7.60 11.89 -3.71
CA ALA A 2 -6.21 11.73 -3.30
C ALA A 2 -5.98 10.55 -2.31
N HIS A 3 -6.96 10.27 -1.46
CA HIS A 3 -6.92 9.14 -0.50
C HIS A 3 -7.08 7.75 -1.13
N PHE A 4 -7.28 7.66 -2.45
CA PHE A 4 -7.31 6.40 -3.20
C PHE A 4 -6.10 6.22 -4.11
N GLN A 5 -5.09 7.08 -3.98
CA GLN A 5 -3.84 6.97 -4.73
C GLN A 5 -2.76 6.27 -3.90
N CYS A 6 -2.01 5.40 -4.55
CA CYS A 6 -0.82 4.76 -4.00
C CYS A 6 0.27 5.81 -3.76
N PRO A 7 0.84 5.90 -2.54
CA PRO A 7 1.91 6.86 -2.25
C PRO A 7 3.19 6.67 -3.06
N VAL A 8 3.40 5.45 -3.59
CA VAL A 8 4.59 5.11 -4.39
C VAL A 8 4.32 5.29 -5.88
N ALA A 9 3.21 4.73 -6.39
CA ALA A 9 2.88 4.78 -7.82
C ALA A 9 2.35 6.15 -8.27
N LEU A 10 1.79 6.93 -7.34
CA LEU A 10 1.04 8.16 -7.61
C LEU A 10 -0.18 7.97 -8.53
N ASP A 11 -0.66 6.73 -8.64
CA ASP A 11 -1.88 6.33 -9.36
C ASP A 11 -2.84 5.59 -8.41
N TRP A 12 -4.03 5.22 -8.88
CA TRP A 12 -5.02 4.48 -8.12
C TRP A 12 -4.46 3.24 -7.42
N LEU A 13 -4.96 2.98 -6.22
CA LEU A 13 -4.64 1.77 -5.48
C LEU A 13 -5.15 0.52 -6.23
N VAL A 14 -4.25 -0.43 -6.46
CA VAL A 14 -4.53 -1.73 -7.07
C VAL A 14 -4.18 -2.82 -6.07
N ASN A 15 -5.14 -3.68 -5.73
CA ASN A 15 -5.03 -4.67 -4.64
C ASN A 15 -4.47 -4.01 -3.36
N PRO A 16 -5.22 -3.07 -2.75
CA PRO A 16 -4.71 -2.28 -1.65
C PRO A 16 -4.33 -3.15 -0.46
N VAL A 17 -3.12 -2.94 0.05
CA VAL A 17 -2.58 -3.59 1.25
C VAL A 17 -2.18 -2.52 2.26
N ILE A 18 -2.31 -2.81 3.55
CA ILE A 18 -1.99 -1.90 4.64
C ILE A 18 -0.81 -2.42 5.46
N THR A 19 0.13 -1.52 5.78
CA THR A 19 1.29 -1.81 6.63
C THR A 19 0.96 -1.62 8.11
N PRO A 20 1.78 -2.14 9.05
CA PRO A 20 1.63 -1.86 10.48
C PRO A 20 1.63 -0.37 10.85
N SER A 21 2.26 0.46 10.01
CA SER A 21 2.26 1.92 10.12
C SER A 21 0.91 2.57 9.75
N GLY A 22 -0.07 1.78 9.30
CA GLY A 22 -1.41 2.23 8.93
C GLY A 22 -1.52 2.81 7.52
N ILE A 23 -0.48 2.70 6.70
CA ILE A 23 -0.44 3.29 5.35
C ILE A 23 -0.83 2.24 4.33
N THR A 24 -1.68 2.62 3.37
CA THR A 24 -2.15 1.73 2.31
C THR A 24 -1.39 1.97 1.01
N TYR A 25 -0.94 0.89 0.38
CA TYR A 25 -0.20 0.89 -0.87
C TYR A 25 -0.84 -0.09 -1.86
N SER A 26 -0.51 0.07 -3.14
CA SER A 26 -0.71 -1.00 -4.10
C SER A 26 0.28 -2.14 -3.82
N GLN A 27 -0.20 -3.38 -3.84
CA GLN A 27 0.59 -4.54 -3.39
C GLN A 27 1.90 -4.70 -4.18
N ALA A 28 1.86 -4.60 -5.51
CA ALA A 28 3.02 -4.84 -6.36
C ALA A 28 4.14 -3.82 -6.12
N GLU A 29 3.78 -2.55 -5.93
CA GLU A 29 4.72 -1.46 -5.66
C GLU A 29 5.33 -1.56 -4.27
N LEU A 30 4.55 -1.96 -3.26
CA LEU A 30 5.09 -2.21 -1.93
C LEU A 30 6.02 -3.42 -1.91
N GLU A 31 5.67 -4.51 -2.59
CA GLU A 31 6.52 -5.71 -2.72
C GLU A 31 7.87 -5.38 -3.36
N LEU A 32 7.86 -4.61 -4.46
CA LEU A 32 9.08 -4.16 -5.11
C LEU A 32 9.93 -3.32 -4.17
N TRP A 33 9.33 -2.33 -3.50
CA TRP A 33 10.05 -1.45 -2.58
C TRP A 33 10.66 -2.21 -1.41
N VAL A 34 9.88 -3.08 -0.74
CA VAL A 34 10.34 -3.87 0.42
C VAL A 34 11.46 -4.82 0.01
N ARG A 35 11.40 -5.40 -1.19
CA ARG A 35 12.48 -6.25 -1.71
C ARG A 35 13.80 -5.49 -1.87
N GLU A 36 13.76 -4.23 -2.27
CA GLU A 36 14.94 -3.41 -2.51
C GLU A 36 15.45 -2.69 -1.25
N ASN A 37 14.55 -2.27 -0.36
CA ASN A 37 14.86 -1.35 0.73
C ASN A 37 14.59 -1.90 2.13
N GLY A 38 13.80 -2.98 2.28
CA GLY A 38 13.45 -3.58 3.58
C GLY A 38 12.68 -2.67 4.53
N THR A 39 12.03 -1.62 4.02
CA THR A 39 11.39 -0.56 4.82
C THR A 39 10.03 -0.16 4.27
N ASP A 40 9.19 0.44 5.11
CA ASP A 40 7.98 1.14 4.69
C ASP A 40 8.36 2.42 3.90
N PRO A 41 7.83 2.65 2.68
CA PRO A 41 8.23 3.78 1.85
C PRO A 41 8.07 5.16 2.49
N VAL A 42 7.03 5.34 3.32
CA VAL A 42 6.69 6.63 3.93
C VAL A 42 7.16 6.69 5.38
N ALA A 43 6.85 5.66 6.18
CA ALA A 43 7.21 5.63 7.60
C ALA A 43 8.71 5.36 7.82
N ARG A 44 9.40 4.80 6.82
CA ARG A 44 10.84 4.44 6.85
C ARG A 44 11.23 3.45 7.95
N SER A 45 10.24 2.87 8.64
CA SER A 45 10.43 1.76 9.57
C SER A 45 10.77 0.49 8.81
N HIS A 46 11.48 -0.44 9.44
CA HIS A 46 11.67 -1.79 8.90
C HIS A 46 10.30 -2.41 8.59
N LEU A 47 10.20 -3.11 7.46
CA LEU A 47 8.96 -3.75 7.03
C LEU A 47 9.29 -5.06 6.32
N ALA A 48 8.66 -6.15 6.77
CA ALA A 48 8.61 -7.41 6.04
C ALA A 48 7.24 -7.60 5.40
N MET A 49 7.18 -8.20 4.20
CA MET A 49 5.92 -8.45 3.50
C MET A 49 4.95 -9.37 4.29
N SER A 50 5.45 -10.18 5.22
CA SER A 50 4.61 -10.99 6.11
C SER A 50 3.80 -10.18 7.13
N GLU A 51 4.17 -8.92 7.37
CA GLU A 51 3.48 -8.01 8.29
C GLU A 51 2.39 -7.19 7.58
N VAL A 52 2.32 -7.31 6.25
CA VAL A 52 1.38 -6.58 5.39
C VAL A 52 0.12 -7.40 5.20
N ILE A 53 -1.04 -6.75 5.34
CA ILE A 53 -2.34 -7.41 5.18
C ILE A 53 -3.21 -6.73 4.12
N PRO A 54 -4.15 -7.42 3.47
CA PRO A 54 -5.10 -6.79 2.55
C PRO A 54 -5.98 -5.75 3.25
N ASN A 55 -6.16 -4.59 2.62
CA ASN A 55 -7.10 -3.57 3.07
C ASN A 55 -8.42 -3.67 2.29
N LEU A 56 -9.27 -4.62 2.69
CA LEU A 56 -10.53 -4.93 1.99
C LEU A 56 -11.55 -3.78 2.00
N ALA A 57 -11.52 -2.94 3.05
CA ALA A 57 -12.37 -1.76 3.14
C ALA A 57 -11.99 -0.75 2.04
N ILE A 58 -10.70 -0.49 1.85
CA ILE A 58 -10.23 0.40 0.78
C ILE A 58 -10.41 -0.23 -0.60
N ALA A 59 -10.22 -1.54 -0.76
CA ALA A 59 -10.50 -2.22 -2.03
C ALA A 59 -11.95 -1.98 -2.48
N THR A 60 -12.90 -2.11 -1.54
CA THR A 60 -14.32 -1.85 -1.79
C THR A 60 -14.55 -0.37 -2.11
N ALA A 61 -13.98 0.55 -1.32
CA ALA A 61 -14.14 1.98 -1.55
C ALA A 61 -13.60 2.43 -2.93
N VAL A 62 -12.42 1.95 -3.31
CA VAL A 62 -11.81 2.24 -4.62
C VAL A 62 -12.69 1.74 -5.76
N HIS A 63 -13.23 0.52 -5.65
CA HIS A 63 -14.11 -0.05 -6.66
C HIS A 63 -15.33 0.84 -6.95
N TYR A 64 -15.94 1.44 -5.92
CA TYR A 64 -17.10 2.33 -6.09
C TYR A 64 -16.76 3.73 -6.61
N HIS A 65 -15.49 4.15 -6.58
CA HIS A 65 -15.06 5.50 -6.97
C HIS A 65 -14.26 5.55 -8.27
N ARG A 66 -13.98 4.40 -8.87
CA ARG A 66 -13.31 4.25 -10.17
C ARG A 66 -14.35 4.18 -11.29
#